data_AF-A0A2G3JZS9-F1
#
_entry.id   AF-A0A2G3JZS9-F1
#
_cell.length_a   1.000
_cell.length_b   1.000
_cell.length_c   1.000
_cell.angle_alpha   90.00
_cell.angle_beta   90.00
_cell.angle_gamma   90.00
#
_symmetry.space_group_name_H-M   'P 1'
#
loop_
_entity.id
_entity.type
_entity.pdbx_description
1 polymer ?
#
loop_
_entity_poly.entity_id
_entity_poly.type
_entity_poly.pdbx_seq_one_letter_code
_entity_poly.pdbx_strand_id
1 'polypeptide(L)' 'ETLNGLYKAEVIHRLGPWKTGEAVELATLEWVAWFNHHRLLEPIGNIPPAEAEANYYQQLAKTL' A
#
# COMPACT_ATOMS: atom_id res chain seq x y z
N GLU A 1 -3.72 -11.36 -9.67
CA GLU A 1 -2.68 -10.76 -8.81
C GLU A 1 -2.59 -9.25 -9.14
N THR A 2 -3.28 -8.37 -8.40
CA THR A 2 -3.37 -6.92 -8.75
C THR A 2 -2.39 -6.05 -7.98
N LEU A 3 -2.27 -6.23 -6.67
CA LEU A 3 -1.37 -5.44 -5.81
C LEU A 3 0.11 -5.69 -6.13
N ASN A 4 0.51 -6.96 -6.29
CA ASN A 4 1.89 -7.30 -6.65
C ASN A 4 2.25 -6.78 -8.05
N GLY A 5 1.30 -6.80 -8.99
CA GLY A 5 1.49 -6.23 -10.33
C GLY A 5 1.75 -4.73 -10.27
N LEU A 6 0.98 -4.02 -9.44
CA LEU A 6 1.12 -2.59 -9.20
C LEU A 6 2.45 -2.25 -8.51
N TYR A 7 2.82 -2.99 -7.47
CA TYR A 7 4.11 -2.87 -6.80
C TYR A 7 5.29 -3.07 -7.78
N LYS A 8 5.24 -4.12 -8.61
CA LYS A 8 6.25 -4.35 -9.65
C LYS A 8 6.32 -3.20 -10.65
N ALA A 9 5.18 -2.66 -11.09
CA ALA A 9 5.15 -1.53 -12.01
C ALA A 9 5.71 -0.24 -11.40
N GLU A 10 5.27 0.11 -10.19
CA GLU A 10 5.58 1.40 -9.54
C GLU A 10 6.96 1.41 -8.88
N VAL A 11 7.46 0.28 -8.37
CA VAL A 11 8.72 0.20 -7.64
C VAL A 11 9.80 -0.52 -8.45
N ILE A 12 9.53 -1.76 -8.88
CA ILE A 12 10.57 -2.58 -9.52
C ILE A 12 10.95 -2.05 -10.91
N HIS A 13 9.96 -1.76 -11.75
CA HIS A 13 10.20 -1.35 -13.13
C HIS A 13 10.43 0.15 -13.28
N ARG A 14 9.68 0.99 -12.54
CA ARG A 14 9.75 2.45 -12.68
C ARG A 14 10.97 3.07 -11.98
N LEU A 15 11.30 2.61 -10.78
CA LEU A 15 12.40 3.17 -9.98
C LEU A 15 13.71 2.39 -10.14
N GLY A 16 13.64 1.16 -10.66
CA GLY A 16 14.82 0.38 -11.02
C GLY A 16 15.55 0.92 -12.27
N PRO A 17 16.67 0.30 -12.66
CA PRO A 17 17.27 -0.89 -12.06
C PRO A 17 17.94 -0.62 -10.71
N TRP A 18 17.82 -1.59 -9.80
CA TRP A 18 18.34 -1.50 -8.44
C TRP A 18 19.75 -2.09 -8.33
N LYS A 19 20.62 -1.44 -7.57
CA LYS A 19 22.02 -1.87 -7.39
C LYS A 19 22.20 -2.88 -6.26
N THR A 20 21.36 -2.82 -5.23
CA THR A 20 21.44 -3.65 -4.02
C THR A 20 20.05 -4.04 -3.55
N GLY A 21 19.97 -5.14 -2.78
CA GLY A 21 18.72 -5.54 -2.11
C GLY A 21 18.25 -4.49 -1.11
N GLU A 22 19.15 -3.88 -0.34
CA GLU A 22 18.83 -2.83 0.63
C GLU A 22 18.13 -1.63 0.00
N ALA A 23 18.50 -1.25 -1.23
CA ALA A 23 17.83 -0.18 -1.95
C ALA A 23 16.39 -0.54 -2.32
N VAL A 24 16.15 -1.81 -2.69
CA VAL A 24 14.80 -2.34 -2.95
C VAL A 24 13.98 -2.35 -1.65
N GLU A 25 14.58 -2.80 -0.55
CA GLU A 25 13.91 -2.86 0.76
C GLU A 25 13.46 -1.48 1.21
N LEU A 26 14.34 -0.48 1.14
CA LEU A 26 13.99 0.90 1.50
C LEU A 26 12.85 1.44 0.62
N ALA A 27 12.94 1.28 -0.70
CA ALA A 27 11.89 1.73 -1.61
C ALA A 27 10.56 0.98 -1.39
N THR A 28 10.63 -0.28 -0.96
CA THR A 28 9.45 -1.06 -0.56
C THR A 28 8.80 -0.46 0.67
N LEU A 29 9.58 -0.12 1.71
CA LEU A 29 9.07 0.50 2.93
C LEU A 29 8.39 1.84 2.63
N GLU A 30 9.02 2.68 1.81
CA GLU A 30 8.46 3.95 1.38
C GLU A 30 7.15 3.77 0.60
N TRP A 31 7.14 2.82 -0.34
CA TRP A 31 5.94 2.52 -1.13
C TRP A 31 4.80 1.99 -0.27
N VAL A 32 5.07 1.08 0.68
CA VAL A 32 4.06 0.53 1.61
C VAL A 32 3.51 1.64 2.50
N ALA A 33 4.37 2.50 3.05
CA ALA A 33 3.93 3.62 3.89
C ALA A 33 3.05 4.60 3.10
N TRP A 34 3.44 4.95 1.87
CA TRP A 34 2.61 5.78 1.00
C TRP A 34 1.30 5.09 0.61
N PHE A 35 1.36 3.82 0.19
CA PHE A 35 0.20 3.06 -0.25
C PHE A 35 -0.85 2.96 0.87
N ASN A 36 -0.44 2.64 2.09
CA ASN A 36 -1.38 2.42 3.19
C ASN A 36 -1.94 3.72 3.77
N HIS A 37 -1.14 4.79 3.83
CA HIS A 37 -1.53 6.00 4.55
C HIS A 37 -1.91 7.20 3.67
N HIS A 38 -1.59 7.16 2.38
CA HIS A 38 -1.78 8.32 1.49
C HIS A 38 -2.52 7.98 0.20
N ARG A 39 -2.40 6.76 -0.31
CA ARG A 39 -3.07 6.38 -1.57
C ARG A 39 -4.57 6.26 -1.36
N LEU A 40 -5.34 7.08 -2.07
CA LEU A 40 -6.80 6.96 -2.09
C LEU A 40 -7.22 5.87 -3.08
N LEU A 41 -8.16 5.02 -2.66
CA LEU A 41 -8.69 3.95 -3.50
C LEU A 41 -10.21 4.13 -3.65
N GLU A 42 -10.66 4.35 -4.88
CA GLU A 42 -12.08 4.51 -5.22
C GLU A 42 -12.96 3.36 -4.72
N PRO A 43 -12.57 2.06 -4.84
CA PRO A 43 -13.42 0.95 -4.42
C PRO A 43 -13.75 0.90 -2.93
N ILE A 44 -12.97 1.58 -2.09
CA ILE A 44 -13.17 1.67 -0.63
C ILE A 44 -13.64 3.06 -0.20
N GLY A 45 -14.11 3.89 -1.14
CA GLY A 45 -14.68 5.21 -0.85
C GLY A 45 -13.70 6.37 -0.92
N ASN A 46 -12.62 6.25 -1.69
CA ASN A 46 -11.57 7.27 -1.83
C ASN A 46 -10.90 7.66 -0.49
N ILE A 47 -10.66 6.67 0.36
CA ILE A 47 -9.88 6.82 1.59
C ILE A 47 -8.61 5.96 1.52
N PRO A 48 -7.59 6.22 2.38
CA PRO A 48 -6.43 5.36 2.51
C PRO A 48 -6.79 3.94 3.00
N PRO A 49 -6.08 2.89 2.55
CA PRO A 49 -6.28 1.52 3.03
C PRO A 49 -6.25 1.37 4.54
N ALA A 50 -5.31 2.03 5.22
CA ALA A 50 -5.20 1.97 6.68
C ALA A 50 -6.45 2.56 7.38
N GLU A 51 -7.06 3.59 6.80
CA GLU A 51 -8.30 4.17 7.33
C GLU A 51 -9.49 3.23 7.11
N ALA A 52 -9.60 2.61 5.93
CA ALA A 52 -10.64 1.63 5.67
C ALA A 52 -10.55 0.42 6.61
N GLU A 53 -9.34 -0.07 6.89
CA GLU A 53 -9.09 -1.15 7.84
C GLU A 53 -9.49 -0.73 9.28
N ALA A 54 -9.09 0.47 9.72
CA ALA A 54 -9.48 0.98 11.02
C ALA A 54 -11.00 1.10 11.16
N ASN A 55 -11.69 1.62 10.13
CA ASN A 55 -13.14 1.72 10.10
C ASN A 55 -13.81 0.34 10.18
N TYR A 56 -13.29 -0.66 9.46
CA TYR A 56 -13.76 -2.03 9.52
C TYR A 56 -13.67 -2.61 10.95
N TYR A 57 -12.50 -2.49 11.59
CA TYR A 57 -12.32 -3.01 12.95
C TYR A 57 -13.16 -2.27 13.99
N GLN A 58 -13.36 -0.96 13.84
CA GLN A 58 -14.27 -0.20 14.70
C GLN A 58 -15.72 -0.66 14.55
N GLN A 59 -16.18 -0.98 13.34
CA GLN A 59 -17.52 -1.51 13.11
C GLN A 59 -17.67 -2.92 13.69
N LEU A 60 -16.69 -3.79 13.43
CA LEU A 60 -16.67 -5.16 13.95
C LEU A 60 -16.74 -5.19 15.49
N ALA A 61 -15.97 -4.33 16.16
CA ALA A 61 -15.97 -4.20 17.61
C ALA A 61 -17.29 -3.68 18.20
N LYS A 62 -18.12 -2.97 17.41
CA LYS A 62 -19.45 -2.50 17.83
C LYS A 62 -20.54 -3.56 17.64
N THR A 63 -20.27 -4.58 16.82
CA THR A 63 -21.21 -5.67 16.53
C THR A 63 -20.98 -6.93 17.39
N LEU A 64 -19.94 -6.92 18.21
CA LEU A 64 -19.63 -7.93 19.24
C LEU A 64 -20.11 -7.43 20.62
#